data_AF-A0A433JHN8-F1
#
_entry.id   AF-A0A433JHN8-F1
#
_cell.length_a   1.000
_cell.length_b   1.000
_cell.length_c   1.000
_cell.angle_alpha   90.00
_cell.angle_beta   90.00
_cell.angle_gamma   90.00
#
_symmetry.space_group_name_H-M   'P 1'
#
loop_
_entity.id
_entity.type
_entity.pdbx_description
1 polymer ?
#
loop_
_entity_poly.entity_id
_entity_poly.type
_entity_poly.pdbx_seq_one_letter_code
_entity_poly.pdbx_strand_id
1 'polypeptide(L)'
;MRCYAGDDLHKTYPVSTGKNGLGEQEGSECTPRGWHQIHSIIGLDNAVNSVFIARRWTGEIYTRELAAQYPGRDWILTRILQLDGLEPGRNKGGSVDSLQRYIYIHGTPDITPLGTPGSRGCIRMNNADIIELSLWVKVGSVVCIE
;
A
#
# COMPACT_ATOMS: atom_id res chain seq x y z
N MET A 1 -10.20 5.18 0.67
CA MET A 1 -10.27 4.46 -0.61
C MET A 1 -11.70 4.02 -0.85
N ARG A 2 -12.28 4.34 -2.01
CA ARG A 2 -13.60 3.84 -2.43
C ARG A 2 -13.38 2.76 -3.48
N CYS A 3 -14.08 1.64 -3.34
CA CYS A 3 -13.95 0.47 -4.19
C CYS A 3 -15.26 0.25 -4.93
N TYR A 4 -15.19 0.10 -6.25
CA TYR A 4 -16.37 -0.01 -7.12
C TYR A 4 -16.35 -1.32 -7.92
N ALA A 5 -17.52 -1.91 -8.13
CA ALA A 5 -17.75 -2.99 -9.09
C ALA A 5 -18.58 -2.44 -10.25
N GLY A 6 -17.94 -2.09 -11.37
CA GLY A 6 -18.58 -1.20 -12.36
C GLY A 6 -18.79 0.18 -11.73
N ASP A 7 -20.03 0.67 -11.75
CA ASP A 7 -20.40 1.97 -11.16
C ASP A 7 -20.94 1.84 -9.72
N ASP A 8 -21.14 0.61 -9.22
CA ASP A 8 -21.68 0.36 -7.90
C ASP A 8 -20.60 0.45 -6.82
N LEU A 9 -20.80 1.33 -5.84
CA LEU A 9 -19.92 1.42 -4.67
C LEU A 9 -20.02 0.13 -3.85
N HIS A 10 -18.96 -0.67 -3.87
CA HIS A 10 -18.87 -1.91 -3.11
C HIS A 10 -18.50 -1.65 -1.64
N LYS A 11 -17.44 -0.86 -1.40
CA LYS A 11 -16.94 -0.58 -0.05
C LYS A 11 -16.09 0.68 0.03
N THR A 12 -16.02 1.27 1.21
CA THR A 12 -15.10 2.36 1.52
C THR A 12 -14.21 1.97 2.69
N TYR A 13 -12.91 2.21 2.54
CA TYR A 13 -11.91 1.94 3.57
C TYR A 13 -11.17 3.22 3.97
N PRO A 14 -10.88 3.42 5.27
CA PRO A 14 -9.95 4.45 5.69
C PRO A 14 -8.53 4.10 5.24
N VAL A 15 -7.76 5.10 4.83
CA VAL A 15 -6.37 4.92 4.37
C VAL A 15 -5.46 6.02 4.88
N SER A 16 -4.15 5.76 4.96
CA SER A 16 -3.12 6.78 5.17
C SER A 16 -2.16 6.81 3.99
N THR A 17 -2.10 7.94 3.28
CA THR A 17 -1.18 8.19 2.16
C THR A 17 0.12 8.84 2.63
N GLY A 18 1.00 9.22 1.69
CA GLY A 18 2.30 9.83 1.94
C GLY A 18 2.19 11.15 2.71
N LYS A 19 2.95 11.26 3.80
CA LYS A 19 2.99 12.47 4.66
C LYS A 19 3.37 13.74 3.88
N ASN A 20 4.19 13.59 2.83
CA ASN A 20 4.66 14.70 1.98
C ASN A 20 3.63 15.09 0.91
N GLY A 21 2.46 14.45 0.91
CA GLY A 21 1.38 14.70 -0.05
C GLY A 21 1.51 13.86 -1.31
N LEU A 22 1.01 14.42 -2.40
CA LEU A 22 0.91 13.76 -3.70
C LEU A 22 2.08 14.16 -4.60
N GLY A 23 2.65 13.18 -5.30
CA GLY A 23 3.82 13.40 -6.16
C GLY A 23 4.49 12.10 -6.61
N GLU A 24 5.04 12.15 -7.81
CA GLU A 24 5.49 10.95 -8.51
C GLU A 24 7.00 10.79 -8.52
N GLN A 25 7.74 11.84 -8.18
CA GLN A 25 9.20 11.84 -8.23
C GLN A 25 9.80 10.82 -7.26
N GLU A 26 10.77 10.04 -7.73
CA GLU A 26 11.58 9.15 -6.91
C GLU A 26 12.27 9.90 -5.77
N GLY A 27 12.32 9.29 -4.58
CA GLY A 27 12.88 9.92 -3.38
C GLY A 27 12.00 10.98 -2.72
N SER A 28 10.85 11.37 -3.30
CA SER A 28 9.96 12.39 -2.72
C SER A 28 9.21 11.96 -1.45
N GLU A 29 9.09 10.65 -1.21
CA GLU A 29 8.17 10.04 -0.22
C GLU A 29 6.69 10.46 -0.39
N CYS A 30 6.32 11.04 -1.53
CA CYS A 30 4.93 11.35 -1.88
C CYS A 30 4.23 10.14 -2.47
N THR A 31 2.89 10.09 -2.34
CA THR A 31 2.06 9.08 -3.03
C THR A 31 1.85 9.51 -4.49
N PRO A 32 2.17 8.67 -5.49
CA PRO A 32 1.98 9.04 -6.90
C PRO A 32 0.50 9.13 -7.27
N ARG A 33 0.15 10.09 -8.13
CA ARG A 33 -1.22 10.24 -8.66
C ARG A 33 -1.40 9.44 -9.96
N GLY A 34 -2.64 9.45 -10.45
CA GLY A 34 -3.02 8.90 -11.72
C GLY A 34 -3.43 7.43 -11.63
N TRP A 35 -3.63 6.84 -12.80
CA TRP A 35 -4.04 5.47 -12.96
C TRP A 35 -2.89 4.50 -12.69
N HIS A 36 -3.22 3.49 -11.91
CA HIS A 36 -2.38 2.36 -11.58
C HIS A 36 -3.17 1.07 -11.80
N GLN A 37 -2.45 -0.04 -11.87
CA GLN A 37 -3.03 -1.38 -11.78
C GLN A 37 -2.40 -2.16 -10.63
N ILE A 38 -3.14 -3.11 -10.06
CA ILE A 38 -2.58 -4.12 -9.18
C ILE A 38 -1.67 -5.02 -10.01
N HIS A 39 -0.36 -4.89 -9.80
CA HIS A 39 0.66 -5.67 -10.48
C HIS A 39 0.78 -7.09 -9.91
N SER A 40 0.71 -7.20 -8.58
CA SER A 40 0.79 -8.47 -7.87
C SER A 40 0.14 -8.35 -6.49
N ILE A 41 -0.23 -9.49 -5.92
CA ILE A 41 -0.80 -9.63 -4.59
C ILE A 41 0.12 -10.56 -3.80
N ILE A 42 0.68 -10.06 -2.71
CA ILE A 42 1.65 -10.81 -1.89
C ILE A 42 1.09 -10.99 -0.49
N GLY A 43 1.41 -12.15 0.09
CA GLY A 43 1.13 -12.46 1.47
C GLY A 43 -0.16 -13.25 1.68
N LEU A 44 -0.83 -13.72 0.63
CA LEU A 44 -2.14 -14.40 0.74
C LEU A 44 -2.15 -15.56 1.74
N ASP A 45 -1.06 -16.33 1.81
CA ASP A 45 -0.91 -17.47 2.71
C ASP A 45 -0.22 -17.12 4.04
N ASN A 46 0.21 -15.86 4.22
CA ASN A 46 0.88 -15.43 5.44
C ASN A 46 -0.13 -15.05 6.52
N ALA A 47 0.23 -15.28 7.77
CA ALA A 47 -0.58 -14.91 8.94
C ALA A 47 -0.82 -13.38 9.00
N VAL A 48 -1.88 -12.97 9.68
CA VAL A 48 -2.10 -11.57 10.04
C VAL A 48 -0.88 -11.05 10.80
N ASN A 49 -0.52 -9.78 10.60
CA ASN A 49 0.65 -9.11 11.18
C ASN A 49 2.00 -9.62 10.66
N SER A 50 2.06 -10.51 9.65
CA SER A 50 3.32 -10.88 9.00
C SER A 50 4.07 -9.66 8.48
N VAL A 51 5.37 -9.56 8.76
CA VAL A 51 6.18 -8.39 8.39
C VAL A 51 6.91 -8.64 7.06
N PHE A 52 6.92 -7.64 6.19
CA PHE A 52 7.58 -7.71 4.90
C PHE A 52 8.67 -6.65 4.77
N ILE A 53 9.77 -7.02 4.12
CA ILE A 53 10.81 -6.09 3.63
C ILE A 53 11.01 -6.38 2.14
N ALA A 54 10.98 -5.32 1.32
CA ALA A 54 11.19 -5.43 -0.13
C ALA A 54 10.32 -6.53 -0.79
N ARG A 55 9.07 -6.69 -0.32
CA ARG A 55 8.06 -7.68 -0.77
C ARG A 55 8.29 -9.12 -0.33
N ARG A 56 9.25 -9.37 0.55
CA ARG A 56 9.51 -10.72 1.09
C ARG A 56 9.11 -10.77 2.55
N TRP A 57 8.39 -11.82 2.92
CA TRP A 57 8.09 -12.09 4.32
C TRP A 57 9.41 -12.31 5.07
N THR A 58 9.57 -11.65 6.21
CA THR A 58 10.80 -11.72 7.01
C THR A 58 10.83 -12.93 7.95
N GLY A 59 9.71 -13.65 8.09
CA GLY A 59 9.50 -14.64 9.15
C GLY A 59 8.96 -14.04 10.44
N GLU A 60 8.99 -12.71 10.58
CA GLU A 60 8.49 -12.01 11.77
C GLU A 60 6.96 -11.83 11.71
N ILE A 61 6.34 -11.83 12.88
CA ILE A 61 4.97 -11.35 13.12
C ILE A 61 5.08 -10.08 13.96
N TYR A 62 4.44 -9.00 13.53
CA TYR A 62 4.43 -7.73 14.24
C TYR A 62 3.78 -7.88 15.62
N THR A 63 4.46 -7.33 16.62
CA THR A 63 3.92 -7.10 17.97
C THR A 63 4.32 -5.71 18.47
N ARG A 64 3.70 -5.23 19.55
CA ARG A 64 4.06 -3.93 20.15
C ARG A 64 5.48 -3.95 20.72
N GLU A 65 5.91 -5.09 21.24
CA GLU A 65 7.26 -5.30 21.78
C GLU A 65 8.30 -5.21 20.65
N LEU A 66 8.02 -5.83 19.50
CA LEU A 66 8.87 -5.71 18.31
C LEU A 66 8.91 -4.26 17.80
N ALA A 67 7.77 -3.57 17.83
CA ALA A 67 7.70 -2.15 17.46
C ALA A 67 8.56 -1.27 18.39
N ALA A 68 8.54 -1.54 19.70
CA ALA A 68 9.33 -0.81 20.68
C ALA A 68 10.85 -1.01 20.49
N GLN A 69 11.27 -2.17 19.99
CA GLN A 69 12.68 -2.43 19.64
C GLN A 69 13.14 -1.66 18.38
N TYR A 70 12.21 -1.36 17.47
CA TYR A 70 12.50 -0.69 16.20
C TYR A 70 11.56 0.51 15.95
N PRO A 71 11.63 1.58 16.75
CA PRO A 71 10.64 2.67 16.76
C PRO A 71 10.58 3.49 15.46
N GLY A 72 11.59 3.39 14.59
CA GLY A 72 11.64 4.09 13.29
C GLY A 72 11.42 3.20 12.08
N ARG A 73 11.17 1.90 12.25
CA ARG A 73 10.97 0.96 11.13
C ARG A 73 9.65 1.26 10.44
N ASP A 74 9.68 1.28 9.10
CA ASP A 74 8.45 1.33 8.32
C ASP A 74 7.84 -0.07 8.26
N TRP A 75 6.66 -0.23 8.83
CA TRP A 75 6.00 -1.52 8.99
C TRP A 75 5.08 -1.80 7.80
N ILE A 76 5.50 -2.74 6.95
CA ILE A 76 4.69 -3.28 5.87
C ILE A 76 4.16 -4.63 6.32
N LEU A 77 2.86 -4.71 6.61
CA LEU A 77 2.26 -5.88 7.25
C LEU A 77 1.26 -6.61 6.35
N THR A 78 1.05 -7.89 6.67
CA THR A 78 -0.10 -8.72 6.33
C THR A 78 -0.26 -9.03 4.84
N ARG A 79 -0.58 -8.04 4.01
CA ARG A 79 -0.73 -8.19 2.55
C ARG A 79 -0.12 -6.99 1.86
N ILE A 80 0.39 -7.20 0.65
CA ILE A 80 0.90 -6.13 -0.22
C ILE A 80 0.19 -6.25 -1.57
N LEU A 81 -0.46 -5.17 -1.99
CA LEU A 81 -0.92 -4.98 -3.36
C LEU A 81 0.09 -4.06 -4.04
N GLN A 82 0.92 -4.62 -4.92
CA GLN A 82 1.89 -3.81 -5.65
C GLN A 82 1.18 -2.97 -6.71
N LEU A 83 1.51 -1.68 -6.79
CA LEU A 83 0.96 -0.79 -7.80
C LEU A 83 1.96 -0.59 -8.94
N ASP A 84 1.49 -0.75 -10.16
CA ASP A 84 2.21 -0.37 -11.37
C ASP A 84 1.49 0.80 -12.04
N GLY A 85 2.25 1.84 -12.38
CA GLY A 85 1.69 3.02 -13.04
C GLY A 85 1.24 2.71 -14.46
N LEU A 86 0.20 3.41 -14.92
CA LEU A 86 -0.34 3.28 -16.28
C LEU A 86 -0.10 4.52 -17.15
N GLU A 87 0.51 5.58 -16.60
CA GLU A 87 0.69 6.87 -17.26
C GLU A 87 2.19 7.16 -17.49
N PRO A 88 2.72 6.91 -18.71
CA PRO A 88 4.12 7.16 -19.06
C PRO A 88 4.57 8.58 -18.76
N GLY A 89 5.71 8.73 -18.10
CA GLY A 89 6.27 10.04 -17.74
C GLY A 89 5.55 10.75 -16.58
N ARG A 90 4.42 10.19 -16.08
CA ARG A 90 3.77 10.65 -14.86
C ARG A 90 3.99 9.69 -13.71
N ASN A 91 3.60 8.42 -13.83
CA ASN A 91 3.73 7.42 -12.76
C ASN A 91 4.32 6.08 -13.25
N LYS A 92 4.72 6.04 -14.53
CA LYS A 92 5.30 4.88 -15.24
C LYS A 92 6.58 5.27 -15.97
N GLY A 93 7.64 4.47 -15.79
CA GLY A 93 8.95 4.67 -16.38
C GLY A 93 9.80 5.75 -15.71
N GLY A 94 11.13 5.65 -15.87
CA GLY A 94 12.09 6.63 -15.38
C GLY A 94 12.01 6.90 -13.88
N SER A 95 12.29 8.13 -13.48
CA SER A 95 12.32 8.57 -12.08
C SER A 95 10.93 8.80 -11.47
N VAL A 96 9.86 8.38 -12.15
CA VAL A 96 8.48 8.51 -11.66
C VAL A 96 7.76 7.17 -11.54
N ASP A 97 8.43 6.08 -11.85
CA ASP A 97 7.84 4.74 -11.94
C ASP A 97 7.39 4.22 -10.57
N SER A 98 6.09 4.03 -10.41
CA SER A 98 5.50 3.62 -9.12
C SER A 98 5.90 2.21 -8.71
N LEU A 99 6.10 1.30 -9.67
CA LEU A 99 6.51 -0.07 -9.39
C LEU A 99 7.97 -0.11 -8.92
N GLN A 100 8.86 0.63 -9.57
CA GLN A 100 10.27 0.79 -9.17
C GLN A 100 10.44 1.60 -7.89
N ARG A 101 9.49 2.48 -7.56
CA ARG A 101 9.44 3.24 -6.30
C ARG A 101 8.83 2.46 -5.13
N TYR A 102 8.47 1.18 -5.32
CA TYR A 102 7.95 0.31 -4.25
C TYR A 102 6.64 0.85 -3.65
N ILE A 103 5.76 1.41 -4.50
CA ILE A 103 4.48 1.95 -4.05
C ILE A 103 3.44 0.83 -3.92
N TYR A 104 2.89 0.68 -2.70
CA TYR A 104 1.99 -0.41 -2.34
C TYR A 104 0.72 0.08 -1.67
N ILE A 105 -0.32 -0.75 -1.72
CA ILE A 105 -1.37 -0.76 -0.69
C ILE A 105 -1.07 -1.91 0.26
N HIS A 106 -0.97 -1.67 1.57
CA HIS A 106 -0.55 -2.70 2.52
C HIS A 106 -1.15 -2.55 3.92
N GLY A 107 -1.07 -3.62 4.71
CA GLY A 107 -1.47 -3.63 6.12
C GLY A 107 -0.50 -2.85 7.01
N THR A 108 -1.00 -2.30 8.12
CA THR A 108 -0.25 -1.45 9.05
C THR A 108 -0.53 -1.84 10.50
N PRO A 109 0.30 -1.47 11.49
CA PRO A 109 -0.03 -1.67 12.90
C PRO A 109 -1.36 -1.03 13.30
N ASP A 110 -2.15 -1.67 14.16
CA ASP A 110 -3.47 -1.16 14.57
C ASP A 110 -3.44 0.22 15.25
N ILE A 111 -2.28 0.62 15.80
CA ILE A 111 -2.07 1.95 16.40
C ILE A 111 -1.84 3.05 15.36
N THR A 112 -1.69 2.70 14.08
CA THR A 112 -1.40 3.66 13.00
C THR A 112 -2.64 4.50 12.72
N PRO A 113 -2.55 5.85 12.75
CA PRO A 113 -3.66 6.69 12.34
C PRO A 113 -4.01 6.47 10.86
N LEU A 114 -5.28 6.23 10.58
CA LEU A 114 -5.84 6.17 9.22
C LEU A 114 -6.82 7.33 9.02
N GLY A 115 -7.02 7.73 7.76
CA GLY A 115 -7.79 8.92 7.41
C GLY A 115 -6.96 10.20 7.33
N THR A 116 -5.70 10.15 7.74
CA THR A 116 -4.73 11.24 7.64
C THR A 116 -3.45 10.76 6.94
N PRO A 117 -2.77 11.59 6.14
CA PRO A 117 -1.47 11.23 5.57
C PRO A 117 -0.40 10.99 6.66
N GLY A 118 0.43 9.97 6.47
CA GLY A 118 1.43 9.56 7.45
C GLY A 118 2.45 8.51 6.98
N SER A 119 2.35 8.05 5.73
CA SER A 119 3.27 7.06 5.15
C SER A 119 4.48 7.71 4.47
N ARG A 120 5.38 6.88 3.93
CA ARG A 120 6.53 7.29 3.10
C ARG A 120 6.26 7.16 1.60
N GLY A 121 4.99 7.22 1.20
CA GLY A 121 4.53 7.17 -0.19
C GLY A 121 3.53 6.06 -0.47
N CYS A 122 3.57 4.97 0.29
CA CYS A 122 2.58 3.88 0.20
C CYS A 122 1.19 4.28 0.71
N ILE A 123 0.19 3.46 0.44
CA ILE A 123 -1.17 3.57 0.99
C ILE A 123 -1.35 2.52 2.10
N ARG A 124 -1.46 2.98 3.35
CA ARG A 124 -1.65 2.10 4.51
C ARG A 124 -3.13 1.84 4.75
N MET A 125 -3.44 0.59 5.12
CA MET A 125 -4.77 0.11 5.51
C MET A 125 -4.67 -0.73 6.79
N ASN A 126 -5.77 -0.87 7.52
CA ASN A 126 -5.85 -1.85 8.61
C ASN A 126 -5.65 -3.27 8.09
N ASN A 127 -5.15 -4.17 8.95
CA ASN A 127 -4.86 -5.55 8.54
C ASN A 127 -6.12 -6.31 8.08
N ALA A 128 -7.26 -6.12 8.75
CA ALA A 128 -8.51 -6.75 8.33
C ALA A 128 -8.97 -6.26 6.95
N ASP A 129 -8.93 -4.94 6.73
CA ASP A 129 -9.36 -4.31 5.48
C ASP A 129 -8.48 -4.72 4.29
N ILE A 130 -7.16 -4.81 4.47
CA ILE A 130 -6.28 -5.22 3.37
C ILE A 130 -6.42 -6.71 3.04
N ILE A 131 -6.74 -7.56 4.02
CA ILE A 131 -7.05 -8.97 3.77
C ILE A 131 -8.28 -9.07 2.89
N GLU A 132 -9.37 -8.42 3.29
CA GLU A 132 -10.61 -8.40 2.53
C GLU A 132 -10.39 -7.84 1.11
N LEU A 133 -9.73 -6.69 1.00
CA LEU A 133 -9.42 -6.09 -0.30
C LEU A 133 -8.59 -7.04 -1.17
N SER A 134 -7.57 -7.70 -0.61
CA SER A 134 -6.69 -8.62 -1.34
C SER A 134 -7.39 -9.87 -1.88
N LEU A 135 -8.48 -10.30 -1.24
CA LEU A 135 -9.31 -11.42 -1.69
C LEU A 135 -10.34 -11.01 -2.74
N TRP A 136 -10.71 -9.73 -2.77
CA TRP A 136 -11.71 -9.19 -3.68
C TRP A 136 -11.11 -8.69 -5.01
N VAL A 137 -9.94 -8.07 -4.98
CA VAL A 137 -9.26 -7.57 -6.19
C VAL A 137 -8.48 -8.68 -6.90
N LYS A 138 -8.16 -8.47 -8.18
CA LYS A 138 -7.29 -9.34 -8.97
C LYS A 138 -6.13 -8.54 -9.56
N VAL A 139 -5.09 -9.25 -10.02
CA VAL A 139 -4.06 -8.63 -10.86
C VAL A 139 -4.73 -7.96 -12.08
N GLY A 140 -4.34 -6.72 -12.35
CA GLY A 140 -4.95 -5.86 -13.37
C GLY A 140 -6.16 -5.04 -12.88
N SER A 141 -6.65 -5.23 -11.65
CA SER A 141 -7.62 -4.30 -11.06
C SER A 141 -7.04 -2.89 -11.04
N VAL A 142 -7.82 -1.90 -11.50
CA VAL A 142 -7.35 -0.52 -11.62
C VAL A 142 -7.58 0.28 -10.35
N VAL A 143 -6.67 1.21 -10.08
CA VAL A 143 -6.74 2.15 -8.96
C VAL A 143 -6.39 3.53 -9.49
N CYS A 144 -7.25 4.52 -9.25
CA CYS A 144 -6.92 5.93 -9.48
C CYS A 144 -6.54 6.58 -8.14
N ILE A 145 -5.46 7.36 -8.15
CA ILE A 145 -5.06 8.18 -7.01
C ILE A 145 -5.15 9.65 -7.45
N GLU A 146 -5.94 10.44 -6.73
CA GLU A 146 -6.22 11.85 -7.02
C GLU A 146 -6.06 12.76 -5.81
#